data_AF-X1TH01-F1
#
_entry.id   AF-X1TH01-F1
#
_cell.length_a   1.000
_cell.length_b   1.000
_cell.length_c   1.000
_cell.angle_alpha   90.00
_cell.angle_beta   90.00
_cell.angle_gamma   90.00
#
_symmetry.space_group_name_H-M   'P 1'
#
loop_
_entity.id
_entity.type
_entity.pdbx_description
1 polymer ?
#
loop_
_entity_poly.entity_id
_entity_poly.type
_entity_poly.pdbx_seq_one_letter_code
_entity_poly.pdbx_strand_id
1 'polypeptide(L)'
;MTSLWQQHNIENRVIQILGEVGDDGHHFGRPFLTAYQLAIEFDRRNHDIVTQLDLEVGGAGTGEYVSLAQYLARQLSGYIKNDPDYPIEGAFISNQFVKELSYKHGDVEVTSSLTGTGYSLSMFRLRE
;
A
#
# COMPACT_ATOMS: atom_id res chain seq x y z
N MET A 1 -15.90 -12.98 15.05
CA MET A 1 -15.21 -11.70 15.34
C MET A 1 -14.93 -11.06 13.98
N THR A 2 -15.36 -9.81 13.78
CA THR A 2 -15.11 -9.06 12.55
C THR A 2 -13.68 -8.51 12.59
N SER A 3 -12.92 -8.61 11.49
CA SER A 3 -11.56 -8.05 11.47
C SER A 3 -11.60 -6.51 11.42
N LEU A 4 -10.55 -5.83 11.89
CA LEU A 4 -10.44 -4.37 11.77
C LEU A 4 -10.57 -3.89 10.31
N TRP A 5 -10.09 -4.71 9.36
CA TRP A 5 -10.27 -4.50 7.93
C TRP A 5 -11.74 -4.34 7.53
N GLN A 6 -12.58 -5.26 8.01
CA GLN A 6 -14.02 -5.25 7.75
C GLN A 6 -14.73 -4.15 8.55
N GLN A 7 -14.36 -3.97 9.82
CA GLN A 7 -14.96 -2.98 10.71
C GLN A 7 -14.83 -1.56 10.17
N HIS A 8 -13.66 -1.21 9.63
CA HIS A 8 -13.39 0.13 9.10
C HIS A 8 -13.64 0.28 7.60
N ASN A 9 -14.15 -0.77 6.96
CA ASN A 9 -14.39 -0.83 5.51
C ASN A 9 -13.14 -0.45 4.70
N ILE A 10 -11.98 -0.96 5.11
CA ILE A 10 -10.66 -0.57 4.56
C ILE A 10 -10.58 -0.89 3.07
N GLU A 11 -11.13 -2.03 2.65
CA GLU A 11 -11.17 -2.46 1.24
C GLU A 11 -11.81 -1.42 0.32
N ASN A 12 -13.02 -0.98 0.62
CA ASN A 12 -13.72 -0.01 -0.22
C ASN A 12 -12.97 1.34 -0.29
N ARG A 13 -12.31 1.75 0.79
CA ARG A 13 -11.47 2.95 0.82
C ARG A 13 -10.23 2.79 -0.05
N VAL A 14 -9.60 1.62 -0.03
CA VAL A 14 -8.47 1.28 -0.91
C VAL A 14 -8.92 1.25 -2.38
N ILE A 15 -10.05 0.61 -2.69
CA ILE A 15 -10.62 0.58 -4.04
C ILE A 15 -10.87 2.01 -4.54
N GLN A 16 -11.42 2.88 -3.69
CA GLN A 16 -11.62 4.28 -4.04
C GLN A 16 -10.30 5.00 -4.34
N ILE A 17 -9.28 4.85 -3.48
CA ILE A 17 -7.95 5.45 -3.71
C ILE A 17 -7.36 4.99 -5.05
N LEU A 18 -7.36 3.69 -5.31
CA LEU A 18 -6.84 3.12 -6.57
C LEU A 18 -7.68 3.55 -7.79
N GLY A 19 -9.00 3.72 -7.59
CA GLY A 19 -9.96 4.19 -8.58
C GLY A 19 -9.78 5.65 -9.00
N GLU A 20 -9.15 6.46 -8.16
CA GLU A 20 -8.86 7.87 -8.45
C GLU A 20 -7.46 8.11 -9.04
N VAL A 21 -6.61 7.07 -9.08
CA VAL A 21 -5.32 7.15 -9.79
C VAL A 21 -5.60 7.37 -11.28
N GLY A 22 -5.04 8.47 -11.81
CA GLY A 22 -5.24 8.86 -13.20
C GLY A 22 -4.83 7.78 -14.17
N ASP A 23 -5.67 7.56 -15.16
CA ASP A 23 -5.40 6.71 -16.32
C ASP A 23 -5.21 7.62 -17.53
N ASP A 24 -4.00 7.59 -18.10
CA ASP A 24 -3.62 8.37 -19.26
C ASP A 24 -3.93 7.65 -20.58
N GLY A 25 -4.57 6.49 -20.53
CA GLY A 25 -4.88 5.66 -21.70
C GLY A 25 -3.65 4.95 -22.26
N HIS A 26 -2.57 4.85 -21.49
CA HIS A 26 -1.38 4.11 -21.91
C HIS A 26 -1.69 2.60 -22.05
N HIS A 27 -1.05 1.93 -23.00
CA HIS A 27 -1.26 0.49 -23.27
C HIS A 27 -0.81 -0.46 -22.13
N PHE A 28 -0.15 0.07 -21.10
CA PHE A 28 0.13 -0.66 -19.86
C PHE A 28 -1.00 -0.56 -18.84
N GLY A 29 -2.02 0.24 -19.14
CA GLY A 29 -3.13 0.50 -18.25
C GLY A 29 -2.79 1.45 -17.13
N ARG A 30 -3.68 1.49 -16.14
CA ARG A 30 -3.58 2.35 -14.96
C ARG A 30 -2.25 2.16 -14.20
N PRO A 31 -1.61 3.24 -13.73
CA PRO A 31 -0.43 3.14 -12.88
C PRO A 31 -0.67 2.36 -11.59
N PHE A 32 0.36 1.64 -11.14
CA PHE A 32 0.39 1.03 -9.81
C PHE A 32 0.78 2.06 -8.74
N LEU A 33 0.21 1.92 -7.53
CA LEU A 33 0.73 2.54 -6.32
C LEU A 33 1.55 1.52 -5.52
N THR A 34 2.72 1.92 -5.03
CA THR A 34 3.45 1.11 -4.06
C THR A 34 2.67 0.99 -2.75
N ALA A 35 2.97 -0.03 -1.95
CA ALA A 35 2.37 -0.18 -0.62
C ALA A 35 2.57 1.07 0.27
N TYR A 36 3.68 1.80 0.09
CA TYR A 36 3.94 3.06 0.79
C TYR A 36 3.10 4.22 0.26
N GLN A 37 2.99 4.39 -1.06
CA GLN A 37 2.12 5.41 -1.65
C GLN A 37 0.66 5.19 -1.23
N LEU A 38 0.20 3.93 -1.25
CA LEU A 38 -1.13 3.57 -0.80
C LEU A 38 -1.31 3.86 0.70
N ALA A 39 -0.35 3.53 1.55
CA ALA A 39 -0.42 3.81 2.98
C ALA A 39 -0.46 5.32 3.29
N ILE A 40 0.37 6.12 2.60
CA ILE A 40 0.36 7.59 2.72
C ILE A 40 -1.01 8.15 2.34
N GLU A 41 -1.55 7.74 1.19
CA GLU A 41 -2.84 8.25 0.74
C GLU A 41 -4.00 7.76 1.61
N PHE A 42 -3.89 6.55 2.16
CA PHE A 42 -4.85 6.01 3.11
C PHE A 42 -4.84 6.82 4.42
N ASP A 43 -3.67 7.08 5.00
CA ASP A 43 -3.53 7.88 6.22
C ASP A 43 -4.05 9.32 6.01
N ARG A 44 -3.68 9.95 4.89
CA ARG A 44 -4.14 11.30 4.53
C ARG A 44 -5.68 11.44 4.53
N ARG A 45 -6.39 10.38 4.15
CA ARG A 45 -7.87 10.38 4.06
C ARG A 45 -8.57 9.79 5.29
N ASN A 46 -7.86 8.99 6.08
CA ASN A 46 -8.44 8.12 7.11
C ASN A 46 -7.58 8.06 8.38
N HIS A 47 -6.97 9.18 8.75
CA HIS A 47 -6.02 9.26 9.86
C HIS A 47 -6.61 8.78 11.20
N ASP A 48 -7.92 8.95 11.39
CA ASP A 48 -8.66 8.44 12.55
C ASP A 48 -8.68 6.90 12.61
N ILE A 49 -8.76 6.23 11.45
CA ILE A 49 -8.68 4.77 11.34
C ILE A 49 -7.25 4.32 11.58
N VAL A 50 -6.26 5.00 11.00
CA VAL A 50 -4.84 4.67 11.20
C VAL A 50 -4.45 4.77 12.67
N THR A 51 -4.95 5.79 13.37
CA THR A 51 -4.79 5.94 14.83
C THR A 51 -5.43 4.77 15.60
N GLN A 52 -6.60 4.30 15.17
CA GLN A 52 -7.27 3.14 15.80
C GLN A 52 -6.57 1.81 15.52
N LEU A 53 -5.89 1.70 14.38
CA LEU A 53 -5.06 0.55 14.04
C LEU A 53 -3.73 0.54 14.83
N ASP A 54 -3.34 1.67 15.41
CA ASP A 54 -2.06 1.87 16.11
C ASP A 54 -0.86 1.53 15.20
N LEU A 55 -0.90 2.04 13.96
CA LEU A 55 0.12 1.79 12.93
C LEU A 55 0.70 3.10 12.39
N GLU A 56 2.02 3.12 12.20
CA GLU A 56 2.70 4.18 11.46
C GLU A 56 2.72 3.90 9.95
N VAL A 57 2.79 4.93 9.11
CA VAL A 57 2.77 4.79 7.64
C VAL A 57 3.89 3.88 7.10
N GLY A 58 5.11 4.00 7.63
CA GLY A 58 6.29 3.22 7.26
C GLY A 58 7.07 2.75 8.48
N GLY A 59 7.96 1.77 8.31
CA GLY A 59 8.69 1.14 9.43
C GLY A 59 10.20 1.37 9.45
N ALA A 60 10.75 2.17 8.53
CA ALA A 60 12.18 2.46 8.53
C ALA A 60 12.52 3.44 9.67
N GLY A 61 13.32 2.99 10.64
CA GLY A 61 13.86 3.84 11.71
C GLY A 61 12.95 4.03 12.94
N THR A 62 11.74 3.46 12.95
CA THR A 62 10.78 3.68 14.05
C THR A 62 10.77 2.56 15.10
N GLY A 63 11.38 1.40 14.81
CA GLY A 63 11.44 0.26 15.72
C GLY A 63 10.17 -0.60 15.75
N GLU A 64 9.13 -0.18 15.03
CA GLU A 64 7.87 -0.91 14.90
C GLU A 64 7.98 -2.11 13.95
N TYR A 65 7.42 -3.24 14.37
CA TYR A 65 7.52 -4.50 13.62
C TYR A 65 6.55 -4.54 12.42
N VAL A 66 5.47 -3.75 12.46
CA VAL A 66 4.43 -3.70 11.43
C VAL A 66 4.01 -2.26 11.17
N SER A 67 4.26 -1.79 9.95
CA SER A 67 3.76 -0.51 9.44
C SER A 67 2.43 -0.68 8.71
N LEU A 68 1.71 0.42 8.50
CA LEU A 68 0.50 0.50 7.67
C LEU A 68 0.76 -0.01 6.25
N ALA A 69 1.90 0.35 5.64
CA ALA A 69 2.29 -0.18 4.33
C ALA A 69 2.36 -1.72 4.32
N GLN A 70 2.98 -2.32 5.34
CA GLN A 70 3.06 -3.78 5.47
C GLN A 70 1.69 -4.40 5.78
N TYR A 71 0.87 -3.75 6.61
CA TYR A 71 -0.48 -4.19 6.93
C TYR A 71 -1.36 -4.25 5.67
N LEU A 72 -1.43 -3.14 4.93
CA LEU A 72 -2.23 -3.07 3.69
C LEU A 72 -1.72 -4.08 2.66
N ALA A 73 -0.40 -4.20 2.46
CA ALA A 73 0.17 -5.15 1.52
C ALA A 73 -0.16 -6.61 1.89
N ARG A 74 -0.09 -6.97 3.17
CA ARG A 74 -0.41 -8.31 3.66
C ARG A 74 -1.89 -8.65 3.48
N GLN A 75 -2.78 -7.72 3.80
CA GLN A 75 -4.23 -7.92 3.63
C GLN A 75 -4.57 -8.09 2.15
N LEU A 76 -4.16 -7.14 1.31
CA LEU A 76 -4.44 -7.17 -0.14
C LEU A 76 -3.87 -8.42 -0.80
N SER A 77 -2.62 -8.80 -0.49
CA SER A 77 -2.04 -10.04 -1.01
C SER A 77 -2.84 -11.28 -0.61
N GLY A 78 -3.41 -11.30 0.60
CA GLY A 78 -4.28 -12.37 1.07
C GLY A 78 -5.58 -12.45 0.27
N TYR A 79 -6.25 -11.32 0.05
CA TYR A 79 -7.47 -11.26 -0.75
C TYR A 79 -7.24 -11.66 -2.21
N ILE A 80 -6.22 -11.08 -2.87
CA ILE A 80 -5.84 -11.39 -4.25
C ILE A 80 -5.52 -12.88 -4.42
N LYS A 81 -4.84 -13.50 -3.45
CA LYS A 81 -4.51 -14.93 -3.52
C LYS A 81 -5.75 -15.82 -3.42
N ASN A 82 -6.76 -15.41 -2.66
CA ASN A 82 -7.93 -16.21 -2.35
C ASN A 82 -9.09 -15.99 -3.33
N ASP A 83 -9.03 -14.92 -4.13
CA ASP A 83 -10.04 -14.56 -5.11
C ASP A 83 -9.37 -14.14 -6.45
N PRO A 84 -9.38 -15.01 -7.48
CA PRO A 84 -8.82 -14.68 -8.80
C PRO A 84 -9.51 -13.48 -9.48
N ASP A 85 -10.79 -13.25 -9.17
CA ASP A 85 -11.61 -12.19 -9.75
C ASP A 85 -11.60 -10.92 -8.87
N TYR A 86 -10.70 -10.86 -7.88
CA TYR A 86 -10.55 -9.70 -7.01
C TYR A 86 -10.29 -8.43 -7.84
N PRO A 87 -10.95 -7.29 -7.51
CA PRO A 87 -10.90 -6.08 -8.32
C PRO A 87 -9.56 -5.34 -8.26
N ILE A 88 -8.64 -5.78 -7.39
CA ILE A 88 -7.29 -5.23 -7.26
C ILE A 88 -6.31 -6.31 -7.74
N GLU A 89 -5.32 -5.90 -8.52
CA GLU A 89 -4.18 -6.76 -8.83
C GLU A 89 -2.89 -6.25 -8.19
N GLY A 90 -1.96 -7.18 -7.96
CA GLY A 90 -0.69 -6.92 -7.30
C GLY A 90 0.50 -7.19 -8.22
N ALA A 91 1.53 -6.36 -8.10
CA ALA A 91 2.82 -6.53 -8.74
C ALA A 91 3.96 -6.23 -7.76
N PHE A 92 5.21 -6.47 -8.18
CA PHE A 92 6.39 -6.15 -7.39
C PHE A 92 7.30 -5.17 -8.13
N ILE A 93 7.90 -4.23 -7.39
CA ILE A 93 9.11 -3.53 -7.85
C ILE A 93 10.30 -4.43 -7.56
N SER A 94 11.13 -4.66 -8.58
CA SER A 94 12.43 -5.30 -8.39
C SER A 94 13.37 -4.35 -7.64
N ASN A 95 14.01 -4.83 -6.57
CA ASN A 95 15.07 -4.08 -5.89
C ASN A 95 16.42 -4.12 -6.62
N GLN A 96 16.50 -4.81 -7.76
CA GLN A 96 17.74 -4.86 -8.53
C GLN A 96 18.13 -3.45 -8.98
N PHE A 97 19.34 -3.01 -8.60
CA PHE A 97 19.87 -1.66 -8.86
C PHE A 97 19.09 -0.51 -8.21
N VAL A 98 18.25 -0.79 -7.22
CA VAL A 98 17.55 0.24 -6.44
C VAL A 98 18.38 0.61 -5.22
N LYS A 99 18.80 1.87 -5.14
CA LYS A 99 19.53 2.42 -3.98
C LYS A 99 18.57 2.77 -2.83
N GLU A 100 17.46 3.42 -3.16
CA GLU A 100 16.49 3.91 -2.18
C GLU A 100 15.14 4.12 -2.86
N LEU A 101 14.05 3.94 -2.10
CA LEU A 101 12.70 4.39 -2.46
C LEU A 101 12.16 5.24 -1.31
N SER A 102 12.05 6.55 -1.54
CA SER A 102 11.60 7.53 -0.56
C SER A 102 10.36 8.28 -1.06
N TYR A 103 9.46 8.60 -0.14
CA TYR A 103 8.15 9.16 -0.43
C TYR A 103 7.88 10.37 0.46
N LYS A 104 7.21 11.38 -0.08
CA LYS A 104 6.77 12.54 0.69
C LYS A 104 5.47 12.24 1.43
N HIS A 105 5.45 12.48 2.73
CA HIS A 105 4.24 12.44 3.56
C HIS A 105 4.12 13.75 4.35
N GLY A 106 3.37 14.72 3.83
CA GLY A 106 3.36 16.07 4.40
C GLY A 106 4.75 16.70 4.34
N ASP A 107 5.28 17.11 5.49
CA ASP A 107 6.63 17.69 5.64
C ASP A 107 7.70 16.66 6.01
N VAL A 108 7.32 15.39 6.17
CA VAL A 108 8.27 14.30 6.48
C VAL A 108 8.52 13.41 5.27
N GLU A 109 9.68 12.75 5.26
CA GLU A 109 10.04 11.74 4.28
C GLU A 109 9.87 10.35 4.90
N VAL A 110 9.26 9.43 4.13
CA VAL A 110 9.11 8.03 4.48
C VAL A 110 9.96 7.22 3.52
N THR A 111 10.94 6.50 4.04
CA THR A 111 11.81 5.63 3.23
C THR A 111 11.39 4.17 3.36
N SER A 112 11.42 3.44 2.24
CA SER A 112 11.17 2.00 2.23
C SER A 112 12.22 1.24 3.03
N SER A 113 11.78 0.45 4.01
CA SER A 113 12.66 -0.48 4.75
C SER A 113 13.06 -1.73 3.96
N LEU A 114 12.51 -1.92 2.74
CA LEU A 114 12.74 -3.12 1.94
C LEU A 114 13.90 -2.97 0.95
N THR A 115 14.33 -1.74 0.66
CA THR A 115 15.46 -1.53 -0.25
C THR A 115 16.76 -2.06 0.38
N GLY A 116 17.57 -2.78 -0.40
CA GLY A 116 18.76 -3.46 0.13
C GLY A 116 18.47 -4.76 0.89
N THR A 117 17.20 -5.14 1.04
CA THR A 117 16.80 -6.45 1.56
C THR A 117 16.54 -7.44 0.42
N GLY A 118 16.40 -8.73 0.76
CA GLY A 118 15.97 -9.77 -0.19
C GLY A 118 14.48 -9.77 -0.52
N TYR A 119 13.68 -8.84 0.02
CA TYR A 119 12.24 -8.79 -0.15
C TYR A 119 11.83 -7.73 -1.19
N SER A 120 10.99 -8.09 -2.14
CA SER A 120 10.45 -7.16 -3.14
C SER A 120 9.35 -6.26 -2.56
N LEU A 121 9.24 -5.03 -3.08
CA LEU A 121 8.19 -4.09 -2.66
C LEU A 121 6.90 -4.31 -3.46
N SER A 122 5.79 -4.59 -2.78
CA SER A 122 4.48 -4.75 -3.41
C SER A 122 3.93 -3.43 -3.96
N MET A 123 3.21 -3.53 -5.07
CA MET A 123 2.40 -2.47 -5.64
C MET A 123 1.01 -2.99 -6.02
N PHE A 124 0.04 -2.09 -6.09
CA PHE A 124 -1.37 -2.40 -6.33
C PHE A 124 -2.02 -1.41 -7.29
N ARG A 125 -2.98 -1.88 -8.09
CA ARG A 125 -3.91 -1.06 -8.87
C ARG A 125 -5.26 -1.76 -9.00
N LEU A 126 -6.28 -1.03 -9.43
CA LEU A 126 -7.51 -1.67 -9.90
C LEU A 126 -7.22 -2.49 -11.17
N ARG A 127 -7.78 -3.69 -11.22
CA ARG A 127 -7.78 -4.55 -12.39
C ARG A 127 -8.63 -3.92 -13.50
N GLU A 128 -8.17 -4.08 -14.74
CA GLU A 128 -8.87 -3.68 -15.97
C GLU A 128 -9.74 -4.79 -16.56
#